data_AF-A0A920VYP1-F1
#
_entry.id   AF-A0A920VYP1-F1
#
_cell.length_a   1.000
_cell.length_b   1.000
_cell.length_c   1.000
_cell.angle_alpha   90.00
_cell.angle_beta   90.00
_cell.angle_gamma   90.00
#
_symmetry.space_group_name_H-M   'P 1'
#
loop_
_entity.id
_entity.type
_entity.pdbx_description
1 polymer ?
#
loop_
_entity_poly.entity_id
_entity_poly.type
_entity_poly.pdbx_seq_one_letter_code
_entity_poly.pdbx_strand_id
1 'polypeptide(L)'
;MLKTSPLSGIYRNHSVKLTEVSGWQIAEDFGDKERESQHLHKDSVLIDWSHIGKISLSKGDAPKAAEQVFNGTSKLEPLTSAAKQDIAVLCLTRNDYLILCQPEWKQSY
;
A
#
# COMPACT_ATOMS: atom_id res chain seq x y z
N MET A 1 9.75 8.89 -17.77
CA MET A 1 9.03 9.90 -16.95
C MET A 1 8.69 9.23 -15.64
N LEU A 2 9.04 9.83 -14.50
CA LEU A 2 8.69 9.27 -13.18
C LEU A 2 7.19 9.38 -12.96
N LYS A 3 6.59 8.36 -12.34
CA LYS A 3 5.19 8.38 -11.92
C LYS A 3 5.05 9.31 -10.71
N THR A 4 3.94 10.01 -10.64
CA THR A 4 3.66 10.94 -9.53
C THR A 4 2.32 10.60 -8.90
N SER A 5 2.21 10.79 -7.59
CA SER A 5 0.96 10.63 -6.86
C SER A 5 -0.10 11.65 -7.33
N PRO A 6 -1.39 11.30 -7.32
CA PRO A 6 -2.49 12.28 -7.42
C PRO A 6 -2.41 13.40 -6.38
N LEU A 7 -1.79 13.15 -5.23
CA LEU A 7 -1.59 14.15 -4.17
C LEU A 7 -0.32 15.00 -4.37
N SER A 8 0.43 14.79 -5.47
CA SER A 8 1.68 15.53 -5.73
C SER A 8 1.49 17.04 -5.87
N GLY A 9 0.26 17.51 -6.15
CA GLY A 9 -0.08 18.93 -6.11
C GLY A 9 0.03 19.53 -4.71
N ILE A 10 -0.25 18.77 -3.65
CA ILE A 10 -0.13 19.21 -2.26
C ILE A 10 1.35 19.38 -1.90
N TYR A 11 2.20 18.47 -2.35
CA TYR A 11 3.64 18.50 -2.07
C TYR A 11 4.27 19.83 -2.47
N ARG A 12 3.84 20.42 -3.60
CA ARG A 12 4.39 21.67 -4.16
C ARG A 12 4.19 22.89 -3.27
N ASN A 13 3.23 22.84 -2.35
CA ASN A 13 2.94 23.95 -1.43
C ASN A 13 3.75 23.89 -0.13
N HIS A 14 4.58 22.85 0.03
CA HIS A 14 5.39 22.62 1.22
C HIS A 14 6.87 22.48 0.84
N SER A 15 7.76 22.61 1.83
CA SER A 15 9.20 22.38 1.70
C SER A 15 9.52 20.89 1.62
N VAL A 16 8.88 20.19 0.67
CA VAL A 16 8.97 18.75 0.51
C VAL A 16 10.32 18.35 -0.07
N LYS A 17 10.94 17.34 0.53
CA LYS A 17 12.02 16.60 -0.09
C LYS A 17 11.44 15.40 -0.81
N LEU A 18 11.71 15.28 -2.12
CA LEU A 18 11.22 14.17 -2.93
C LEU A 18 12.32 13.13 -3.12
N THR A 19 11.91 11.85 -3.11
CA THR A 19 12.77 10.70 -3.43
C THR A 19 12.10 9.81 -4.47
N GLU A 20 12.88 8.94 -5.11
CA GLU A 20 12.38 7.95 -6.06
C GLU A 20 12.29 6.57 -5.39
N VAL A 21 11.12 5.94 -5.50
CA VAL A 21 10.88 4.54 -5.11
C VAL A 21 10.23 3.81 -6.27
N SER A 22 10.93 2.85 -6.86
CA SER A 22 10.40 1.99 -7.94
C SER A 22 9.74 2.75 -9.09
N GLY A 23 10.38 3.84 -9.53
CA GLY A 23 9.90 4.71 -10.60
C GLY A 23 8.77 5.67 -10.20
N TRP A 24 8.41 5.75 -8.91
CA TRP A 24 7.52 6.76 -8.35
C TRP A 24 8.31 7.86 -7.64
N GLN A 25 7.92 9.10 -7.87
CA GLN A 25 8.38 10.24 -7.07
C GLN A 25 7.44 10.43 -5.89
N ILE A 26 7.97 10.30 -4.67
CA ILE A 26 7.23 10.40 -3.41
C ILE A 26 7.90 11.38 -2.44
N ALA A 27 7.17 11.85 -1.44
CA ALA A 27 7.72 12.65 -0.35
C ALA A 27 8.58 11.79 0.59
N GLU A 28 9.85 12.16 0.78
CA GLU A 28 10.72 11.62 1.83
C GLU A 28 10.42 12.28 3.18
N ASP A 29 10.25 13.60 3.17
CA ASP A 29 9.87 14.43 4.31
C ASP A 29 9.29 15.78 3.81
N PHE A 30 8.63 16.52 4.69
CA PHE A 30 8.02 17.82 4.44
C PHE A 30 8.81 18.99 5.04
N GLY A 31 10.10 18.78 5.32
CA GLY A 31 11.05 19.81 5.74
C GLY A 31 11.41 19.82 7.23
N ASP A 32 10.71 19.05 8.08
CA ASP A 32 11.01 18.92 9.51
C ASP A 32 10.82 17.47 9.98
N LYS A 33 11.86 16.67 9.73
CA LYS A 33 11.90 15.23 10.06
C LYS A 33 11.69 14.96 11.55
N GLU A 34 12.19 15.84 12.42
CA GLU A 34 12.05 15.66 13.86
C GLU A 34 10.59 15.82 14.27
N ARG A 35 9.94 16.88 13.79
CA ARG A 35 8.51 17.11 14.05
C ARG A 35 7.63 16.02 13.46
N GLU A 36 7.91 15.56 12.24
CA GLU A 36 7.19 14.44 11.63
C GLU A 36 7.31 13.16 12.47
N SER A 37 8.52 12.85 12.95
CA SER A 37 8.74 11.73 13.87
C SER A 37 8.00 11.92 15.20
N GLN A 38 8.02 13.11 15.79
CA GLN A 38 7.28 13.38 17.03
C GLN A 38 5.77 13.18 16.84
N HIS A 39 5.19 13.68 15.75
CA HIS A 39 3.76 13.49 15.45
C HIS A 39 3.41 12.02 15.17
N LEU A 40 4.31 11.25 14.54
CA LEU A 40 4.13 9.81 14.35
C LEU A 40 3.97 9.06 15.69
N HIS A 41 4.69 9.50 16.74
CA HIS A 41 4.67 8.86 18.06
C HIS A 41 3.60 9.42 19.00
N LYS A 42 3.25 10.70 18.88
CA LYS A 42 2.44 11.43 19.88
C LYS A 42 1.06 11.85 19.39
N ASP A 43 0.87 11.98 18.08
CA ASP A 43 -0.34 12.54 17.48
C ASP A 43 -0.82 11.70 16.29
N SER A 44 -0.92 12.30 15.10
CA SER A 44 -1.38 11.67 13.88
C SER A 44 -0.63 12.25 12.69
N VAL A 45 -0.42 11.40 11.68
CA VAL A 45 0.24 11.79 10.43
C VAL A 45 -0.61 11.34 9.25
N LEU A 46 -0.54 12.10 8.15
CA LEU A 46 -1.08 11.70 6.87
C LEU A 46 0.09 11.29 5.97
N ILE A 47 0.09 10.05 5.49
CA ILE A 47 1.14 9.52 4.64
C ILE A 47 0.56 9.20 3.26
N ASP A 48 1.26 9.60 2.22
CA ASP A 48 0.87 9.27 0.85
C ASP A 48 1.45 7.91 0.41
N TRP A 49 0.57 6.91 0.37
CA TRP A 49 0.86 5.57 -0.13
C TRP A 49 0.22 5.27 -1.48
N SER A 50 -0.09 6.29 -2.29
CA SER A 50 -0.73 6.12 -3.60
C SER A 50 0.10 5.31 -4.59
N HIS A 51 1.40 5.13 -4.33
CA HIS A 51 2.29 4.30 -5.13
C HIS A 51 2.07 2.79 -4.90
N ILE A 52 1.47 2.37 -3.78
CA ILE A 52 1.16 0.96 -3.48
C ILE A 52 0.14 0.42 -4.49
N GLY A 53 0.45 -0.75 -5.05
CA GLY A 53 -0.43 -1.48 -5.96
C GLY A 53 -1.65 -2.01 -5.22
N LYS A 54 -2.81 -1.94 -5.88
CA LYS A 54 -4.09 -2.43 -5.35
C LYS A 54 -4.72 -3.37 -6.38
N ILE A 55 -5.00 -4.61 -5.98
CA ILE A 55 -5.66 -5.61 -6.82
C ILE A 55 -6.90 -6.09 -6.08
N SER A 56 -8.07 -5.88 -6.69
CA SER A 56 -9.34 -6.36 -6.16
C SER A 56 -9.72 -7.68 -6.82
N LEU A 57 -9.98 -8.70 -6.02
CA LEU A 57 -10.53 -9.98 -6.46
C LEU A 57 -11.96 -10.08 -5.95
N SER A 58 -12.92 -10.24 -6.85
CA SER A 58 -14.34 -10.27 -6.52
C SER A 58 -15.06 -11.31 -7.36
N LYS A 59 -16.11 -11.91 -6.78
CA LYS A 59 -16.94 -12.93 -7.43
C LYS A 59 -16.15 -14.20 -7.77
N GLY A 60 -16.81 -15.17 -8.42
CA GLY A 60 -16.20 -16.44 -8.78
C GLY A 60 -15.69 -17.18 -7.54
N ASP A 61 -14.47 -17.72 -7.63
CA ASP A 61 -13.74 -18.34 -6.53
C ASP A 61 -12.57 -17.43 -6.11
N ALA A 62 -12.91 -16.24 -5.58
CA ALA A 62 -11.92 -15.28 -5.09
C ALA A 62 -11.01 -15.85 -3.98
N PRO A 63 -11.50 -16.70 -3.03
CA PRO A 63 -10.63 -17.36 -2.06
C PRO A 63 -9.51 -18.17 -2.71
N LYS A 64 -9.81 -18.95 -3.76
CA LYS A 64 -8.80 -19.72 -4.48
C LYS A 64 -7.81 -18.83 -5.22
N ALA A 65 -8.27 -17.73 -5.83
CA ALA A 65 -7.38 -16.78 -6.49
C ALA A 65 -6.46 -16.07 -5.50
N ALA A 66 -6.98 -15.68 -4.33
CA ALA A 66 -6.17 -15.13 -3.24
C ALA A 66 -5.11 -16.14 -2.75
N GLU A 67 -5.49 -17.42 -2.61
CA GLU A 67 -4.58 -18.50 -2.18
C GLU A 67 -3.36 -18.65 -3.10
N GLN A 68 -3.56 -18.48 -4.41
CA GLN A 68 -2.49 -18.52 -5.40
C GLN A 68 -1.51 -17.34 -5.27
N VAL A 69 -1.96 -16.22 -4.72
CA VAL A 69 -1.12 -15.03 -4.48
C VAL A 69 -0.41 -15.14 -3.14
N PHE A 70 -1.13 -15.55 -2.09
CA PHE A 70 -0.60 -15.73 -0.76
C PHE A 70 -1.27 -16.95 -0.11
N ASN A 71 -0.48 -18.01 0.04
CA ASN A 71 -0.87 -19.26 0.70
C ASN A 71 -1.48 -19.01 2.10
N GLY A 72 -2.59 -19.67 2.39
CA GLY A 72 -3.37 -19.54 3.62
C GLY A 72 -4.49 -18.50 3.56
N THR A 73 -4.58 -17.69 2.51
CA THR A 73 -5.61 -16.63 2.42
C THR A 73 -7.02 -17.16 2.14
N SER A 74 -7.16 -18.34 1.54
CA SER A 74 -8.46 -19.01 1.36
C SER A 74 -9.17 -19.37 2.67
N LYS A 75 -8.42 -19.40 3.78
CA LYS A 75 -8.93 -19.68 5.13
C LYS A 75 -9.22 -18.41 5.93
N LEU A 76 -9.02 -17.23 5.34
CA LEU A 76 -9.31 -15.97 6.02
C LEU A 76 -10.82 -15.80 6.19
N GLU A 77 -11.23 -15.52 7.42
CA GLU A 77 -12.58 -15.06 7.69
C GLU A 77 -12.76 -13.61 7.21
N PRO A 78 -13.99 -13.19 6.87
CA PRO A 78 -14.27 -11.80 6.52
C PRO A 78 -13.75 -10.82 7.56
N LEU A 79 -13.24 -9.68 7.08
CA LEU A 79 -12.61 -8.61 7.85
C LEU A 79 -11.30 -9.02 8.55
N THR A 80 -10.64 -10.07 8.07
CA THR A 80 -9.28 -10.45 8.49
C THR A 80 -8.27 -10.29 7.36
N SER A 81 -6.99 -10.32 7.71
CA SER A 81 -5.91 -10.14 6.74
C SER A 81 -4.73 -11.07 7.02
N ALA A 82 -4.01 -11.43 5.96
CA ALA A 82 -2.67 -12.01 6.03
C ALA A 82 -1.67 -11.04 5.39
N ALA A 83 -0.50 -10.87 6.00
CA ALA A 83 0.52 -9.95 5.50
C ALA A 83 1.93 -10.53 5.66
N LYS A 84 2.82 -10.13 4.74
CA LYS A 84 4.27 -10.22 4.86
C LYS A 84 4.88 -8.89 4.38
N GLN A 85 6.20 -8.79 4.33
CA GLN A 85 6.92 -7.52 4.13
C GLN A 85 6.49 -6.71 2.89
N ASP A 86 6.13 -7.38 1.79
CA ASP A 86 5.89 -6.79 0.47
C ASP A 86 4.43 -6.87 -0.01
N ILE A 87 3.56 -7.55 0.74
CA ILE A 87 2.16 -7.80 0.37
C ILE A 87 1.25 -7.97 1.59
N ALA A 88 0.03 -7.44 1.48
CA ALA A 88 -1.06 -7.70 2.39
C ALA A 88 -2.30 -8.14 1.59
N VAL A 89 -2.97 -9.19 2.06
CA VAL A 89 -4.24 -9.67 1.50
C VAL A 89 -5.32 -9.50 2.57
N LEU A 90 -6.36 -8.76 2.23
CA LEU A 90 -7.50 -8.46 3.09
C LEU A 90 -8.71 -9.23 2.57
N CYS A 91 -9.34 -10.03 3.41
CA CYS A 91 -10.63 -10.66 3.13
C CYS A 91 -11.72 -9.66 3.53
N LEU A 92 -12.39 -9.04 2.55
CA LEU A 92 -13.45 -8.04 2.80
C LEU A 92 -14.80 -8.72 3.04
N THR A 93 -15.10 -9.72 2.23
CA THR A 93 -16.25 -10.63 2.37
C THR A 93 -15.79 -12.06 2.06
N ARG A 94 -16.68 -13.05 2.18
CA ARG A 94 -16.35 -14.43 1.78
C ARG A 94 -15.90 -14.58 0.31
N ASN A 95 -16.17 -13.60 -0.54
CA ASN A 95 -15.82 -13.65 -1.96
C ASN A 95 -15.26 -12.34 -2.52
N ASP A 96 -14.76 -11.46 -1.65
CA ASP A 96 -14.13 -10.20 -2.02
C ASP A 96 -12.82 -10.05 -1.25
N TYR A 97 -11.72 -9.92 -1.98
CA TYR A 97 -10.38 -9.75 -1.43
C TYR A 97 -9.73 -8.51 -2.02
N LEU A 98 -8.98 -7.80 -1.18
CA LEU A 98 -8.11 -6.70 -1.61
C LEU A 98 -6.67 -7.09 -1.34
N ILE A 99 -5.84 -6.99 -2.37
CA ILE A 99 -4.40 -7.23 -2.28
C ILE A 99 -3.70 -5.88 -2.40
N LEU A 100 -2.87 -5.56 -1.40
CA LEU A 100 -1.97 -4.42 -1.39
C LEU A 100 -0.55 -4.94 -1.60
N CYS A 101 0.20 -4.40 -2.57
CA CYS A 101 1.55 -4.86 -2.86
C CYS A 101 2.51 -3.70 -3.18
N GLN A 102 3.80 -3.91 -2.90
CA GLN A 102 4.83 -2.94 -3.27
C GLN A 102 4.88 -2.75 -4.80
N PRO A 103 5.25 -1.56 -5.31
CA PRO A 103 5.24 -1.27 -6.75
C PRO A 103 6.06 -2.25 -7.62
N GLU A 104 7.14 -2.78 -7.06
CA GLU A 104 8.05 -3.75 -7.66
C GLU A 104 7.67 -5.22 -7.44
N TRP A 105 6.56 -5.46 -6.72
CA TRP A 105 6.12 -6.80 -6.38
C TRP A 105 5.85 -7.62 -7.64
N LYS A 106 6.43 -8.81 -7.68
CA LYS A 106 6.23 -9.81 -8.74
C LYS A 106 5.78 -11.10 -8.10
N GLN A 107 4.73 -11.70 -8.64
CA GLN A 107 4.35 -13.05 -8.26
C GLN A 107 5.46 -14.00 -8.73
N SER A 108 6.07 -14.71 -7.79
CA SER A 108 6.99 -15.81 -8.09
C SER A 108 6.15 -17.02 -8.49
N TYR A 109 6.37 -17.54 -9.70
CA TYR A 109 5.75 -18.77 -10.21
C TYR A 109 6.49 -20.01 -9.70
#